data_AF-A0A4Y2G550-F1
#
_entry.id   AF-A0A4Y2G550-F1
#
_cell.length_a   1.000
_cell.length_b   1.000
_cell.length_c   1.000
_cell.angle_alpha   90.00
_cell.angle_beta   90.00
_cell.angle_gamma   90.00
#
_symmetry.space_group_name_H-M   'P 1'
#
loop_
_entity.id
_entity.type
_entity.pdbx_description
1 polymer ?
#
loop_
_entity_poly.entity_id
_entity_poly.type
_entity_poly.pdbx_seq_one_letter_code
_entity_poly.pdbx_strand_id
1 'polypeptide(L)'
;MSSEVMFDETMIPTVSQEKFLANPKNKDRLISILKNKFYSLNMTYKKADEDADCLIVNSVLALAPTHMSVVVIGEDIDLLVILIGICTFGNVYFLKLGKRRIAEKIFSPHTSLEKTIADNILFVHAMSGCDTTSALFNYDKMKFVQTLENNSHLKVIEIFKNPDITPEAVVDAGNRFLVALFGYPISASDTPSLNNVRYKCYKKSSFNKSSNMASLPPTEAAAHQYSLRVYHQIQPWLGNKKRSEDWGWERTISGL
;
A
#
# COMPACT_ATOMS: atom_id res chain seq x y z
N MET A 1 -23.41 -10.21 -17.49
CA MET A 1 -22.09 -9.77 -18.00
C MET A 1 -22.22 -8.33 -18.51
N SER A 2 -21.18 -7.51 -18.37
CA SER A 2 -21.22 -6.13 -18.89
C SER A 2 -21.17 -6.12 -20.42
N SER A 3 -21.97 -5.25 -21.05
CA SER A 3 -22.07 -5.12 -22.51
C SER A 3 -20.77 -4.60 -23.12
N GLU A 4 -20.38 -5.15 -24.27
CA GLU A 4 -19.39 -4.51 -25.13
C GLU A 4 -19.99 -3.22 -25.71
N VAL A 5 -19.28 -2.12 -25.59
CA VAL A 5 -19.69 -0.81 -26.10
C VAL A 5 -18.76 -0.46 -27.26
N MET A 6 -19.33 -0.14 -28.41
CA MET A 6 -18.57 0.37 -29.54
C MET A 6 -18.50 1.90 -29.42
N PHE A 7 -17.29 2.45 -29.20
CA PHE A 7 -17.07 3.90 -29.00
C PHE A 7 -15.79 4.38 -29.68
N ASP A 8 -15.70 5.70 -29.87
CA ASP A 8 -14.52 6.44 -30.35
C ASP A 8 -14.15 7.60 -29.39
N GLU A 9 -13.17 8.43 -29.77
CA GLU A 9 -12.66 9.53 -28.92
C GLU A 9 -13.67 10.67 -28.67
N THR A 10 -14.75 10.74 -29.45
CA THR A 10 -15.75 11.81 -29.39
C THR A 10 -17.05 11.40 -28.68
N MET A 11 -17.22 10.10 -28.44
CA MET A 11 -18.44 9.55 -27.89
C MET A 11 -18.61 9.89 -26.40
N ILE A 12 -19.81 10.38 -26.03
CA ILE A 12 -20.18 10.59 -24.64
C ILE A 12 -20.63 9.23 -24.03
N PRO A 13 -20.04 8.77 -22.92
CA PRO A 13 -20.43 7.51 -22.29
C PRO A 13 -21.89 7.56 -21.81
N THR A 14 -22.69 6.57 -22.23
CA THR A 14 -24.09 6.40 -21.80
C THR A 14 -24.26 5.40 -20.65
N VAL A 15 -23.17 4.74 -20.26
CA VAL A 15 -23.10 3.77 -19.16
C VAL A 15 -22.21 4.31 -18.04
N SER A 16 -22.42 3.84 -16.81
CA SER A 16 -21.53 4.19 -15.70
C SER A 16 -20.11 3.67 -15.94
N GLN A 17 -19.12 4.39 -15.40
CA GLN A 17 -17.71 4.01 -15.48
C GLN A 17 -17.46 2.57 -15.00
N GLU A 18 -18.05 2.19 -13.87
CA GLU A 18 -17.93 0.84 -13.30
C GLU A 18 -18.42 -0.24 -14.28
N LYS A 19 -19.60 -0.06 -14.87
CA LYS A 19 -20.14 -1.01 -15.85
C LYS A 19 -19.26 -1.06 -17.09
N PHE A 20 -18.84 0.10 -17.59
CA PHE A 20 -18.00 0.19 -18.76
C PHE A 20 -16.66 -0.52 -18.58
N LEU A 21 -15.94 -0.24 -17.49
CA LEU A 21 -14.64 -0.80 -17.18
C LEU A 21 -14.72 -2.27 -16.68
N ALA A 22 -15.90 -2.77 -16.30
CA ALA A 22 -16.07 -4.19 -16.00
C ALA A 22 -15.92 -5.10 -17.24
N ASN A 23 -16.07 -4.57 -18.46
CA ASN A 23 -15.88 -5.35 -19.69
C ASN A 23 -14.42 -5.24 -20.20
N PRO A 24 -13.68 -6.36 -20.36
CA PRO A 24 -12.30 -6.35 -20.83
C PRO A 24 -12.10 -5.72 -22.22
N LYS A 25 -13.02 -5.95 -23.17
CA LYS A 25 -12.92 -5.39 -24.52
C LYS A 25 -13.08 -3.86 -24.52
N ASN A 26 -13.94 -3.33 -23.65
CA ASN A 26 -14.08 -1.88 -23.49
C ASN A 26 -12.78 -1.27 -22.94
N LYS A 27 -12.15 -1.92 -21.95
CA LYS A 27 -10.83 -1.53 -21.42
C LYS A 27 -9.77 -1.55 -22.52
N ASP A 28 -9.67 -2.62 -23.28
CA ASP A 28 -8.67 -2.76 -24.35
C ASP A 28 -8.83 -1.68 -25.43
N ARG A 29 -10.08 -1.39 -25.82
CA ARG A 29 -10.37 -0.32 -26.78
C ARG A 29 -10.01 1.05 -26.24
N LEU A 30 -10.36 1.34 -24.98
CA LEU A 30 -10.03 2.62 -24.33
C LEU A 30 -8.51 2.80 -24.27
N ILE A 31 -7.78 1.77 -23.86
CA ILE A 31 -6.32 1.77 -23.83
C ILE A 31 -5.75 2.02 -25.23
N SER A 32 -6.29 1.36 -26.26
CA SER A 32 -5.83 1.57 -27.65
C SER A 32 -6.02 3.01 -28.13
N ILE A 33 -7.18 3.61 -27.87
CA ILE A 33 -7.47 5.02 -28.20
C ILE A 33 -6.49 5.96 -27.49
N LEU A 34 -6.28 5.76 -26.19
CA LEU A 34 -5.34 6.58 -25.41
C LEU A 34 -3.90 6.45 -25.92
N LYS A 35 -3.44 5.22 -26.22
CA LYS A 35 -2.12 4.98 -26.80
C LYS A 35 -1.92 5.74 -28.11
N ASN A 36 -2.89 5.65 -29.02
CA ASN A 36 -2.84 6.36 -30.30
C ASN A 36 -2.82 7.87 -30.10
N LYS A 37 -3.57 8.39 -29.12
CA LYS A 37 -3.55 9.82 -28.78
C LYS A 37 -2.18 10.27 -28.27
N PHE A 38 -1.59 9.53 -27.33
CA PHE A 38 -0.25 9.83 -26.83
C PHE A 38 0.80 9.79 -27.95
N TYR A 39 0.76 8.76 -28.82
CA TYR A 39 1.63 8.70 -30.00
C TYR A 39 1.47 9.91 -30.92
N SER A 40 0.23 10.33 -31.20
CA SER A 40 -0.04 11.50 -32.06
C SER A 40 0.51 12.82 -31.50
N LEU A 41 0.70 12.88 -30.18
CA LEU A 41 1.25 14.03 -29.47
C LEU A 41 2.75 13.88 -29.17
N ASN A 42 3.42 12.87 -29.76
CA ASN A 42 4.82 12.52 -29.48
C ASN A 42 5.12 12.24 -27.99
N MET A 43 4.12 11.75 -27.26
CA MET A 43 4.26 11.34 -25.86
C MET A 43 4.53 9.84 -25.77
N THR A 44 5.53 9.45 -24.98
CA THR A 44 5.78 8.05 -24.64
C THR A 44 4.80 7.56 -23.59
N TYR A 45 4.40 6.29 -23.64
CA TYR A 45 3.64 5.65 -22.56
C TYR A 45 4.27 4.32 -22.14
N LYS A 46 3.90 3.86 -20.95
CA LYS A 46 4.13 2.48 -20.48
C LYS A 46 2.80 1.90 -20.01
N LYS A 47 2.62 0.59 -20.16
CA LYS A 47 1.44 -0.13 -19.67
C LYS A 47 1.90 -1.02 -18.51
N ALA A 48 1.24 -0.90 -17.36
CA ALA A 48 1.39 -1.86 -16.27
C ALA A 48 0.52 -3.10 -16.53
N ASP A 49 1.00 -4.26 -16.12
CA ASP A 49 0.24 -5.51 -16.19
C ASP A 49 -0.78 -5.62 -15.05
N GLU A 50 -0.45 -5.03 -13.90
CA GLU A 50 -1.27 -4.94 -12.69
C GLU A 50 -1.37 -3.47 -12.25
N ASP A 51 -1.12 -3.18 -10.98
CA ASP A 51 -1.04 -1.82 -10.45
C ASP A 51 0.09 -1.01 -11.12
N ALA A 52 -0.20 0.25 -11.44
CA ALA A 52 0.70 1.17 -12.10
C ALA A 52 1.63 1.91 -11.14
N ASP A 53 1.36 1.91 -9.83
CA ASP A 53 2.08 2.73 -8.85
C ASP A 53 3.59 2.49 -8.86
N CYS A 54 4.00 1.23 -8.76
CA CYS A 54 5.41 0.84 -8.84
C CYS A 54 6.04 1.26 -10.18
N LEU A 55 5.31 1.12 -11.29
CA LEU A 55 5.82 1.45 -12.62
C LEU A 55 6.01 2.96 -12.80
N ILE A 56 5.08 3.76 -12.25
CA ILE A 56 5.15 5.23 -12.25
C ILE A 56 6.36 5.67 -11.44
N VAL A 57 6.49 5.23 -10.18
CA VAL A 57 7.59 5.66 -9.33
C VAL A 57 8.94 5.21 -9.87
N ASN A 58 9.08 3.95 -10.32
CA ASN A 58 10.33 3.48 -10.91
C ASN A 58 10.70 4.26 -12.19
N SER A 59 9.72 4.67 -12.99
CA SER A 59 9.98 5.52 -14.17
C SER A 59 10.50 6.90 -13.77
N VAL A 60 9.95 7.47 -12.69
CA VAL A 60 10.37 8.77 -12.16
C VAL A 60 11.79 8.71 -11.62
N LEU A 61 12.13 7.67 -10.86
CA LEU A 61 13.49 7.45 -10.35
C LEU A 61 14.50 7.24 -11.47
N ALA A 62 14.11 6.58 -12.57
CA ALA A 62 14.98 6.40 -13.74
C ALA A 62 15.24 7.71 -14.50
N LEU A 63 14.29 8.66 -14.47
CA LEU A 63 14.41 9.97 -15.13
C LEU A 63 15.15 11.00 -14.27
N ALA A 64 15.06 10.89 -12.94
CA ALA A 64 15.60 11.88 -12.01
C ALA A 64 17.09 12.23 -12.21
N PRO A 65 18.01 11.30 -12.53
CA PRO A 65 19.42 11.62 -12.75
C PRO A 65 19.70 12.50 -13.98
N THR A 66 18.82 12.49 -14.99
CA THR A 66 19.06 13.14 -16.29
C THR A 66 18.19 14.36 -16.53
N HIS A 67 17.33 14.74 -15.58
CA HIS A 67 16.39 15.84 -15.74
C HIS A 67 16.56 16.86 -14.62
N MET A 68 16.39 18.15 -14.90
CA MET A 68 16.46 19.18 -13.87
C MET A 68 15.32 19.08 -12.85
N SER A 69 14.16 18.60 -13.28
CA SER A 69 12.99 18.36 -12.43
C SER A 69 12.14 17.25 -13.03
N VAL A 70 11.57 16.40 -12.17
CA VAL A 70 10.62 15.34 -12.55
C VAL A 70 9.39 15.47 -11.66
N VAL A 71 8.21 15.59 -12.28
CA VAL A 71 6.94 15.77 -11.56
C VAL A 71 6.01 14.60 -11.85
N VAL A 72 5.56 13.95 -10.78
CA VAL A 72 4.53 12.91 -10.81
C VAL A 72 3.17 13.58 -10.66
N ILE A 73 2.29 13.43 -11.63
CA ILE A 73 0.94 14.03 -11.60
C ILE A 73 -0.07 12.92 -11.33
N GLY A 74 -0.81 13.01 -10.22
CA GLY A 74 -1.78 11.99 -9.85
C GLY A 74 -2.76 12.44 -8.76
N GLU A 75 -3.92 11.80 -8.69
CA GLU A 75 -4.85 11.97 -7.55
C GLU A 75 -4.47 11.06 -6.36
N ASP A 76 -3.84 9.92 -6.66
CA ASP A 76 -3.51 8.87 -5.70
C ASP A 76 -2.39 9.27 -4.74
N ILE A 77 -2.63 9.09 -3.44
CA ILE A 77 -1.65 9.40 -2.39
C ILE A 77 -0.63 8.28 -2.22
N ASP A 78 -0.94 7.06 -2.68
CA ASP A 78 -0.04 5.92 -2.55
C ASP A 78 1.26 6.16 -3.34
N LEU A 79 1.18 6.88 -4.47
CA LEU A 79 2.35 7.40 -5.19
C LEU A 79 3.25 8.28 -4.32
N LEU A 80 2.68 9.20 -3.53
CA LEU A 80 3.45 10.07 -2.63
C LEU A 80 4.06 9.26 -1.47
N VAL A 81 3.31 8.31 -0.92
CA VAL A 81 3.79 7.41 0.15
C VAL A 81 4.99 6.60 -0.33
N ILE A 82 4.89 6.00 -1.53
CA ILE A 82 5.97 5.21 -2.13
C ILE A 82 7.19 6.13 -2.37
N LEU A 83 6.97 7.31 -2.95
CA LEU A 83 8.03 8.31 -3.16
C LEU A 83 8.74 8.69 -1.85
N ILE A 84 8.02 8.96 -0.76
CA ILE A 84 8.64 9.26 0.55
C ILE A 84 9.51 8.08 1.01
N GLY A 85 9.05 6.85 0.78
CA GLY A 85 9.74 5.64 1.22
C GLY A 85 11.01 5.28 0.44
N ILE A 86 11.12 5.68 -0.84
CA ILE A 86 12.21 5.19 -1.72
C ILE A 86 12.97 6.27 -2.50
N CYS A 87 12.44 7.50 -2.61
CA CYS A 87 13.05 8.54 -3.42
C CYS A 87 14.21 9.22 -2.69
N THR A 88 15.42 9.14 -3.25
CA THR A 88 16.60 9.84 -2.74
C THR A 88 16.93 11.13 -3.49
N PHE A 89 16.18 11.44 -4.56
CA PHE A 89 16.43 12.56 -5.45
C PHE A 89 15.72 13.83 -4.98
N GLY A 90 16.42 14.97 -4.96
CA GLY A 90 15.88 16.27 -4.52
C GLY A 90 15.10 17.04 -5.60
N ASN A 91 15.15 16.58 -6.85
CA ASN A 91 14.49 17.16 -8.01
C ASN A 91 13.21 16.41 -8.42
N VAL A 92 12.67 15.57 -7.54
CA VAL A 92 11.42 14.82 -7.76
C VAL A 92 10.31 15.43 -6.93
N TYR A 93 9.13 15.61 -7.54
CA TYR A 93 7.96 16.19 -6.89
C TYR A 93 6.68 15.42 -7.24
N PHE A 94 5.71 15.44 -6.33
CA PHE A 94 4.37 14.93 -6.55
C PHE A 94 3.37 16.09 -6.63
N LEU A 95 2.67 16.22 -7.75
CA LEU A 95 1.63 17.20 -7.98
C LEU A 95 0.26 16.52 -7.87
N LYS A 96 -0.45 16.84 -6.78
CA LYS A 96 -1.86 16.48 -6.61
C LYS A 96 -2.72 17.52 -7.30
N LEU A 97 -3.40 17.10 -8.36
CA LEU A 97 -4.36 17.95 -9.06
C LEU A 97 -5.51 18.33 -8.13
N GLY A 98 -5.92 19.59 -8.20
CA GLY A 98 -7.06 20.10 -7.44
C GLY A 98 -8.37 19.45 -7.91
N LYS A 99 -9.31 19.24 -6.99
CA LYS A 99 -10.67 18.75 -7.32
C LYS A 99 -11.71 19.70 -6.76
N ARG A 100 -12.59 20.20 -7.64
CA ARG A 100 -13.63 21.18 -7.30
C ARG A 100 -13.04 22.45 -6.66
N ARG A 101 -13.22 22.63 -5.35
CA ARG A 101 -12.75 23.80 -4.57
C ARG A 101 -11.37 23.59 -3.93
N ILE A 102 -10.79 22.40 -4.05
CA ILE A 102 -9.46 22.11 -3.49
C ILE A 102 -8.42 22.54 -4.51
N ALA A 103 -7.52 23.44 -4.12
CA ALA A 103 -6.41 23.89 -4.94
C ALA A 103 -5.40 22.75 -5.19
N GLU A 104 -4.69 22.86 -6.31
CA GLU A 104 -3.53 22.01 -6.59
C GLU A 104 -2.47 22.15 -5.50
N LYS A 105 -1.77 21.05 -5.22
CA LYS A 105 -0.69 21.01 -4.22
C LYS A 105 0.49 20.22 -4.75
N ILE A 106 1.68 20.79 -4.58
CA ILE A 106 2.94 20.13 -4.86
C ILE A 106 3.59 19.68 -3.56
N PHE A 107 4.13 18.46 -3.58
CA PHE A 107 4.79 17.84 -2.44
C PHE A 107 6.18 17.37 -2.86
N SER A 108 7.17 17.64 -2.01
CA SER A 108 8.48 16.98 -2.10
C SER A 108 8.41 15.64 -1.36
N PRO A 109 8.97 14.54 -1.89
CA PRO A 109 9.13 13.29 -1.15
C PRO A 109 9.93 13.48 0.16
N HIS A 110 10.85 14.44 0.16
CA HIS A 110 11.63 14.86 1.33
C HIS A 110 10.83 15.83 2.20
N THR A 111 9.63 15.40 2.62
CA THR A 111 8.78 16.17 3.53
C THR A 111 9.43 16.38 4.90
N SER A 112 8.92 17.32 5.69
CA SER A 112 9.34 17.53 7.09
C SER A 112 8.87 16.43 8.06
N LEU A 113 8.56 15.24 7.56
CA LEU A 113 8.17 14.11 8.37
C LEU A 113 9.36 13.66 9.23
N GLU A 114 9.10 13.17 10.44
CA GLU A 114 10.17 12.62 11.28
C GLU A 114 10.86 11.47 10.53
N LYS A 115 12.19 11.46 10.57
CA LYS A 115 13.03 10.50 9.85
C LYS A 115 12.61 9.04 10.12
N THR A 116 12.32 8.70 11.38
CA THR A 116 11.88 7.34 11.76
C THR A 116 10.62 6.92 11.01
N ILE A 117 9.67 7.83 10.82
CA ILE A 117 8.42 7.56 10.10
C ILE A 117 8.69 7.51 8.60
N ALA A 118 9.44 8.46 8.06
CA ALA A 118 9.78 8.49 6.63
C ALA A 118 10.50 7.19 6.22
N ASP A 119 11.50 6.76 6.99
CA ASP A 119 12.23 5.53 6.74
C ASP A 119 11.32 4.30 6.79
N ASN A 120 10.23 4.31 7.55
CA ASN A 120 9.32 3.18 7.75
C ASN A 120 7.92 3.40 7.14
N ILE A 121 7.77 4.40 6.26
CA ILE A 121 6.45 4.82 5.78
C ILE A 121 5.75 3.72 4.98
N LEU A 122 6.51 2.94 4.19
CA LEU A 122 5.99 1.81 3.43
C LEU A 122 5.38 0.74 4.35
N PHE A 123 6.09 0.43 5.44
CA PHE A 123 5.61 -0.50 6.45
C PHE A 123 4.35 0.03 7.13
N VAL A 124 4.38 1.28 7.62
CA VAL A 124 3.21 1.90 8.28
C VAL A 124 2.02 1.92 7.34
N HIS A 125 2.21 2.28 6.07
CA HIS A 125 1.15 2.36 5.09
C HIS A 125 0.52 1.00 4.81
N ALA A 126 1.33 -0.03 4.50
CA ALA A 126 0.82 -1.38 4.25
C ALA A 126 0.24 -2.02 5.52
N MET A 127 0.89 -1.88 6.68
CA MET A 127 0.44 -2.49 7.94
C MET A 127 -0.82 -1.83 8.51
N SER A 128 -1.08 -0.55 8.19
CA SER A 128 -2.31 0.14 8.57
C SER A 128 -3.48 -0.05 7.60
N GLY A 129 -3.22 -0.71 6.46
CA GLY A 129 -4.19 -0.92 5.39
C GLY A 129 -3.95 0.00 4.20
N CYS A 130 -3.88 -0.57 3.00
CA CYS A 130 -3.78 0.07 1.69
C CYS A 130 -4.69 -0.68 0.70
N ASP A 131 -4.59 -0.43 -0.59
CA ASP A 131 -5.44 -1.08 -1.59
C ASP A 131 -5.38 -2.62 -1.56
N THR A 132 -4.23 -3.19 -1.16
CA THR A 132 -4.02 -4.65 -1.11
C THR A 132 -4.00 -5.23 0.30
N THR A 133 -4.08 -4.41 1.35
CA THR A 133 -4.06 -4.86 2.75
C THR A 133 -5.23 -4.26 3.55
N SER A 134 -5.87 -5.08 4.37
CA SER A 134 -7.04 -4.64 5.14
C SER A 134 -6.67 -3.73 6.32
N ALA A 135 -7.48 -2.70 6.60
CA ALA A 135 -7.34 -1.91 7.80
C ALA A 135 -7.89 -2.63 9.04
N LEU A 136 -7.27 -2.41 10.20
CA LEU A 136 -7.79 -2.89 11.48
C LEU A 136 -8.99 -2.05 11.95
N PHE A 137 -10.07 -2.71 12.36
CA PHE A 137 -11.29 -2.04 12.80
C PHE A 137 -11.03 -1.13 14.01
N ASN A 138 -11.46 0.14 13.93
CA ASN A 138 -11.22 1.20 14.93
C ASN A 138 -9.74 1.59 15.15
N TYR A 139 -8.85 1.25 14.23
CA TYR A 139 -7.48 1.74 14.23
C TYR A 139 -7.25 2.63 13.02
N ASP A 140 -6.93 3.90 13.27
CA ASP A 140 -6.47 4.83 12.26
C ASP A 140 -4.96 4.66 12.01
N LYS A 141 -4.47 5.25 10.91
CA LYS A 141 -3.04 5.22 10.54
C LYS A 141 -2.15 5.90 11.58
N MET A 142 -2.67 6.90 12.32
CA MET A 142 -1.89 7.63 13.33
C MET A 142 -1.53 6.74 14.52
N LYS A 143 -2.39 5.78 14.90
CA LYS A 143 -2.03 4.79 15.94
C LYS A 143 -0.82 3.94 15.54
N PHE A 144 -0.64 3.63 14.26
CA PHE A 144 0.52 2.87 13.78
C PHE A 144 1.80 3.71 13.87
N VAL A 145 1.72 4.99 13.49
CA VAL A 145 2.81 5.96 13.64
C VAL A 145 3.21 6.09 15.12
N GLN A 146 2.24 6.36 15.99
CA GLN A 146 2.47 6.49 17.43
C GLN A 146 3.04 5.20 18.05
N THR A 147 2.61 4.04 17.56
CA THR A 147 3.15 2.75 18.02
C THR A 147 4.64 2.64 17.68
N LEU A 148 5.03 3.06 16.47
CA LEU A 148 6.43 3.07 16.06
C LEU A 148 7.28 4.05 16.90
N GLU A 149 6.80 5.28 17.08
CA GLU A 149 7.50 6.32 17.84
C GLU A 149 7.71 5.94 19.32
N ASN A 150 6.70 5.33 19.94
CA ASN A 150 6.72 5.02 21.37
C ASN A 150 7.47 3.73 21.73
N ASN A 151 7.90 2.92 20.76
CA ASN A 151 8.50 1.61 21.02
C ASN A 151 9.84 1.46 20.30
N SER A 152 10.94 1.82 20.99
CA SER A 152 12.31 1.70 20.47
C SER A 152 12.72 0.28 20.06
N HIS A 153 12.05 -0.75 20.60
CA HIS A 153 12.26 -2.16 20.26
C HIS A 153 11.67 -2.57 18.91
N LEU A 154 10.88 -1.72 18.25
CA LEU A 154 10.25 -2.03 16.96
C LEU A 154 11.18 -1.91 15.75
N LYS A 155 12.50 -1.74 15.92
CA LYS A 155 13.48 -1.88 14.82
C LYS A 155 13.35 -3.20 14.06
N VAL A 156 12.77 -4.23 14.68
CA VAL A 156 12.45 -5.52 14.05
C VAL A 156 11.63 -5.38 12.75
N ILE A 157 10.86 -4.30 12.56
CA ILE A 157 10.07 -4.09 11.33
C ILE A 157 10.95 -3.82 10.10
N GLU A 158 12.23 -3.46 10.27
CA GLU A 158 13.15 -3.24 9.14
C GLU A 158 13.31 -4.51 8.29
N ILE A 159 13.07 -5.69 8.90
CA ILE A 159 13.01 -6.98 8.22
C ILE A 159 12.06 -6.96 7.02
N PHE A 160 10.95 -6.19 7.07
CA PHE A 160 10.01 -6.10 5.96
C PHE A 160 10.60 -5.50 4.68
N LYS A 161 11.75 -4.83 4.77
CA LYS A 161 12.48 -4.27 3.63
C LYS A 161 13.50 -5.25 3.05
N ASN A 162 13.86 -6.30 3.79
CA ASN A 162 14.86 -7.27 3.35
C ASN A 162 14.24 -8.26 2.34
N PRO A 163 14.75 -8.35 1.10
CA PRO A 163 14.26 -9.33 0.13
C PRO A 163 14.56 -10.78 0.52
N ASP A 164 15.61 -11.02 1.31
CA ASP A 164 16.13 -12.38 1.58
C ASP A 164 15.78 -12.82 3.01
N ILE A 165 14.54 -12.56 3.43
CA ILE A 165 14.02 -12.97 4.73
C ILE A 165 13.08 -14.17 4.61
N THR A 166 13.09 -15.03 5.61
CA THR A 166 12.12 -16.13 5.74
C THR A 166 10.73 -15.61 6.15
N PRO A 167 9.64 -16.30 5.74
CA PRO A 167 8.29 -15.99 6.18
C PRO A 167 8.11 -15.97 7.70
N GLU A 168 8.80 -16.86 8.43
CA GLU A 168 8.68 -16.96 9.89
C GLU A 168 9.19 -15.70 10.59
N ALA A 169 10.29 -15.11 10.10
CA ALA A 169 10.83 -13.87 10.65
C ALA A 169 9.92 -12.67 10.35
N VAL A 170 9.27 -12.63 9.18
CA VAL A 170 8.24 -11.63 8.85
C VAL A 170 7.06 -11.73 9.81
N VAL A 171 6.60 -12.95 10.09
CA VAL A 171 5.49 -13.21 11.00
C VAL A 171 5.85 -12.84 12.43
N ASP A 172 7.04 -13.19 12.90
CA ASP A 172 7.52 -12.80 14.24
C ASP A 172 7.57 -11.27 14.39
N ALA A 173 8.16 -10.57 13.41
CA ALA A 173 8.23 -9.11 13.40
C ALA A 173 6.84 -8.46 13.38
N GLY A 174 5.94 -8.95 12.53
CA GLY A 174 4.56 -8.49 12.43
C GLY A 174 3.74 -8.72 13.70
N ASN A 175 3.91 -9.89 14.34
CA ASN A 175 3.28 -10.21 15.61
C ASN A 175 3.76 -9.29 16.72
N ARG A 176 5.08 -9.04 16.85
CA ARG A 176 5.62 -8.07 17.81
C ARG A 176 5.03 -6.69 17.61
N PHE A 177 4.95 -6.22 16.36
CA PHE A 177 4.33 -4.93 16.07
C PHE A 177 2.86 -4.89 16.50
N LEU A 178 2.07 -5.91 16.18
CA LEU A 178 0.66 -5.99 16.58
C LEU A 178 0.50 -6.04 18.11
N VAL A 179 1.32 -6.81 18.82
CA VAL A 179 1.30 -6.86 20.30
C VAL A 179 1.51 -5.46 20.89
N ALA A 180 2.50 -4.71 20.39
CA ALA A 180 2.75 -3.33 20.79
C ALA A 180 1.58 -2.39 20.43
N LEU A 181 1.01 -2.53 19.23
CA LEU A 181 -0.15 -1.75 18.77
C LEU A 181 -1.37 -1.90 19.68
N PHE A 182 -1.59 -3.10 20.23
CA PHE A 182 -2.65 -3.37 21.20
C PHE A 182 -2.29 -2.99 22.65
N GLY A 183 -1.15 -2.32 22.86
CA GLY A 183 -0.72 -1.77 24.14
C GLY A 183 -0.09 -2.78 25.10
N TYR A 184 0.42 -3.90 24.58
CA TYR A 184 1.12 -4.90 25.38
C TYR A 184 2.64 -4.76 25.22
N PRO A 185 3.42 -5.02 26.29
CA PRO A 185 4.86 -4.88 26.23
C PRO A 185 5.46 -5.89 25.26
N ILE A 186 6.43 -5.43 24.48
CA ILE A 186 7.30 -6.27 23.66
C ILE A 186 8.69 -6.30 24.29
N SER A 187 9.28 -7.49 24.35
CA SER A 187 10.66 -7.65 24.79
C SER A 187 11.35 -8.74 23.96
N ALA A 188 12.68 -8.75 23.97
CA ALA A 188 13.44 -9.75 23.24
C ALA A 188 13.15 -11.18 23.71
N SER A 189 12.82 -11.38 24.99
CA SER A 189 12.70 -12.68 25.65
C SER A 189 11.28 -13.04 26.10
N ASP A 190 10.36 -12.09 26.19
CA ASP A 190 9.01 -12.29 26.75
C ASP A 190 8.00 -11.38 26.03
N THR A 191 7.68 -11.73 24.78
CA THR A 191 6.57 -11.11 24.04
C THR A 191 5.38 -12.07 24.11
N PRO A 192 4.21 -11.64 24.63
CA PRO A 192 3.05 -12.51 24.70
C PRO A 192 2.55 -12.86 23.29
N SER A 193 2.07 -14.09 23.11
CA SER A 193 1.44 -14.48 21.84
C SER A 193 0.19 -13.62 21.56
N LEU A 194 -0.12 -13.40 20.29
CA LEU A 194 -1.31 -12.65 19.89
C LEU A 194 -2.60 -13.31 20.39
N ASN A 195 -2.65 -14.64 20.48
CA ASN A 195 -3.80 -15.34 21.06
C ASN A 195 -3.97 -15.03 22.56
N ASN A 196 -2.88 -14.90 23.32
CA ASN A 196 -2.93 -14.46 24.72
C ASN A 196 -3.41 -13.01 24.84
N VAL A 197 -2.87 -12.11 24.01
CA VAL A 197 -3.30 -10.71 23.93
C VAL A 197 -4.79 -10.61 23.55
N ARG A 198 -5.24 -11.36 22.55
CA ARG A 198 -6.65 -11.44 22.13
C ARG A 198 -7.54 -11.92 23.26
N TYR A 199 -7.15 -12.97 23.99
CA TYR A 199 -7.90 -13.47 25.13
C TYR A 199 -7.98 -12.47 26.29
N LYS A 200 -6.89 -11.77 26.60
CA LYS A 200 -6.90 -10.69 27.60
C LYS A 200 -7.81 -9.53 27.19
N CYS A 201 -7.75 -9.11 25.93
CA CYS A 201 -8.66 -8.10 25.38
C CYS A 201 -10.12 -8.56 25.44
N TYR A 202 -10.40 -9.82 25.08
CA TYR A 202 -11.73 -10.40 25.17
C TYR A 202 -12.27 -10.33 26.60
N LYS A 203 -11.52 -10.84 27.58
CA LYS A 203 -11.91 -10.78 29.01
C LYS A 203 -12.13 -9.36 29.50
N LYS A 204 -11.31 -8.40 29.08
CA LYS A 204 -11.51 -6.99 29.43
C LYS A 204 -12.80 -6.44 28.83
N SER A 205 -13.10 -6.81 27.59
CA SER A 205 -14.27 -6.33 26.87
C SER A 205 -15.57 -7.00 27.28
N SER A 206 -15.54 -8.25 27.78
CA SER A 206 -16.76 -9.02 28.14
C SER A 206 -17.57 -8.40 29.28
N PHE A 207 -16.96 -7.50 30.06
CA PHE A 207 -17.66 -6.73 31.09
C PHE A 207 -18.40 -5.49 30.53
N ASN A 208 -18.19 -5.15 29.25
CA ASN A 208 -18.83 -4.01 28.58
C ASN A 208 -20.04 -4.48 27.76
N LYS A 209 -21.21 -3.89 28.02
CA LYS A 209 -22.48 -4.19 27.32
C LYS A 209 -22.46 -3.88 25.82
N SER A 210 -21.53 -3.03 25.35
CA SER A 210 -21.37 -2.63 23.94
C SER A 210 -20.09 -3.18 23.30
N SER A 211 -19.54 -4.28 23.82
CA SER A 211 -18.31 -4.88 23.27
C SER A 211 -18.53 -5.37 21.83
N ASN A 212 -17.64 -4.94 20.93
CA ASN A 212 -17.61 -5.40 19.55
C ASN A 212 -16.42 -6.34 19.35
N MET A 213 -16.69 -7.57 18.90
CA MET A 213 -15.66 -8.58 18.64
C MET A 213 -14.66 -8.17 17.55
N ALA A 214 -15.05 -7.28 16.63
CA ALA A 214 -14.16 -6.75 15.60
C ALA A 214 -13.03 -5.87 16.16
N SER A 215 -13.19 -5.32 17.37
CA SER A 215 -12.15 -4.52 18.05
C SER A 215 -11.06 -5.38 18.72
N LEU A 216 -11.20 -6.71 18.70
CA LEU A 216 -10.21 -7.61 19.28
C LEU A 216 -8.98 -7.75 18.36
N PRO A 217 -7.77 -7.96 18.92
CA PRO A 217 -6.59 -8.31 18.14
C PRO A 217 -6.84 -9.49 17.21
N PRO A 218 -6.30 -9.53 15.98
CA PRO A 218 -6.48 -10.67 15.09
C PRO A 218 -6.05 -11.98 15.77
N THR A 219 -6.61 -13.10 15.32
CA THR A 219 -6.06 -14.41 15.70
C THR A 219 -4.64 -14.53 15.15
N GLU A 220 -3.81 -15.34 15.78
CA GLU A 220 -2.43 -15.55 15.31
C GLU A 220 -2.35 -16.06 13.87
N ALA A 221 -3.27 -16.94 13.45
CA ALA A 221 -3.36 -17.41 12.07
C ALA A 221 -3.73 -16.28 11.07
N ALA A 222 -4.63 -15.37 11.45
CA ALA A 222 -4.99 -14.22 10.63
C ALA A 222 -3.84 -13.21 10.57
N ALA A 223 -3.19 -12.95 11.70
CA ALA A 223 -2.02 -12.07 11.80
C ALA A 223 -0.86 -12.58 10.95
N HIS A 224 -0.60 -13.89 10.97
CA HIS A 224 0.39 -14.55 10.12
C HIS A 224 0.15 -14.19 8.65
N GLN A 225 -1.02 -14.53 8.11
CA GLN A 225 -1.35 -14.23 6.70
C GLN A 225 -1.32 -12.73 6.39
N TYR A 226 -1.73 -11.89 7.35
CA TYR A 226 -1.69 -10.44 7.21
C TYR A 226 -0.26 -9.92 7.09
N SER A 227 0.67 -10.37 7.94
CA SER A 227 2.08 -9.98 7.87
C SER A 227 2.74 -10.40 6.57
N LEU A 228 2.41 -11.58 6.03
CA LEU A 228 2.91 -12.00 4.72
C LEU A 228 2.39 -11.11 3.58
N ARG A 229 1.12 -10.68 3.62
CA ARG A 229 0.56 -9.70 2.65
C ARG A 229 1.26 -8.36 2.72
N VAL A 230 1.49 -7.86 3.94
CA VAL A 230 2.21 -6.59 4.16
C VAL A 230 3.62 -6.69 3.58
N TYR A 231 4.33 -7.79 3.83
CA TYR A 231 5.65 -8.03 3.23
C TYR A 231 5.58 -8.08 1.71
N HIS A 232 4.68 -8.91 1.16
CA HIS A 232 4.53 -9.09 -0.28
C HIS A 232 4.21 -7.76 -0.98
N GLN A 233 3.42 -6.87 -0.37
CA GLN A 233 3.14 -5.53 -0.89
C GLN A 233 4.36 -4.60 -0.87
N ILE A 234 5.17 -4.63 0.20
CA ILE A 234 6.32 -3.73 0.35
C ILE A 234 7.43 -4.06 -0.66
N GLN A 235 7.60 -5.34 -1.00
CA GLN A 235 8.71 -5.79 -1.83
C GLN A 235 8.70 -5.19 -3.25
N PRO A 236 7.59 -5.18 -4.01
CA PRO A 236 7.49 -4.50 -5.30
C PRO A 236 7.77 -2.99 -5.22
N TRP A 237 7.33 -2.31 -4.16
CA TRP A 237 7.66 -0.89 -3.96
C TRP A 237 9.17 -0.65 -3.83
N LEU A 238 9.89 -1.61 -3.27
CA LEU A 238 11.36 -1.59 -3.15
C LEU A 238 12.07 -2.13 -4.42
N GLY A 239 11.34 -2.47 -5.47
CA GLY A 239 11.89 -3.02 -6.72
C GLY A 239 12.12 -4.54 -6.71
N ASN A 240 11.71 -5.23 -5.65
CA ASN A 240 11.88 -6.68 -5.51
C ASN A 240 10.64 -7.41 -6.03
N LYS A 241 10.80 -8.24 -7.06
CA LYS A 241 9.72 -9.09 -7.56
C LYS A 241 9.54 -10.31 -6.66
N LYS A 242 8.33 -10.52 -6.13
CA LYS A 242 7.96 -11.71 -5.36
C LYS A 242 6.81 -12.44 -6.03
N ARG A 243 6.94 -13.75 -6.24
CA ARG A 243 5.82 -14.56 -6.74
C ARG A 243 4.92 -14.90 -5.57
N SER A 244 3.63 -14.75 -5.73
CA SER A 244 2.66 -14.96 -4.65
C SER A 244 2.61 -16.42 -4.19
N GLU A 245 2.94 -17.35 -5.08
CA GLU A 245 3.05 -18.78 -4.83
C GLU A 245 4.16 -19.11 -3.83
N ASP A 246 5.22 -18.29 -3.79
CA ASP A 246 6.31 -18.44 -2.81
C ASP A 246 5.82 -18.12 -1.37
N TRP A 247 4.61 -17.56 -1.22
CA TRP A 247 4.00 -17.14 0.06
C TRP A 247 2.70 -17.89 0.37
N GLY A 248 2.44 -19.00 -0.33
CA GLY A 248 1.30 -19.87 -0.06
C GLY A 248 -0.04 -19.41 -0.65
N TRP A 249 -0.02 -18.47 -1.61
CA TRP A 249 -1.23 -18.07 -2.35
C TRP A 249 -1.22 -18.63 -3.77
N GLU A 250 -2.38 -19.09 -4.21
CA GLU A 250 -2.56 -19.66 -5.55
C GLU A 250 -3.13 -18.60 -6.50
N ARG A 251 -2.57 -18.51 -7.71
CA ARG A 251 -3.18 -17.72 -8.77
C ARG A 251 -4.38 -18.46 -9.35
N THR A 252 -5.53 -17.80 -9.33
CA THR A 252 -6.75 -18.25 -9.98
C THR A 252 -6.98 -17.51 -11.31
N ILE A 253 -7.91 -18.02 -12.12
CA ILE A 253 -8.35 -17.38 -13.38
C ILE A 253 -8.95 -15.98 -13.14
N SER A 254 -9.38 -15.72 -11.91
CA SER A 254 -9.94 -14.44 -11.43
C SER A 254 -8.91 -13.51 -10.79
N GLY A 255 -7.65 -13.91 -10.69
CA GLY A 255 -6.59 -13.19 -9.97
C GLY A 255 -6.01 -14.00 -8.81
N LEU A 256 -5.23 -13.33 -7.96
CA LEU A 256 -4.84 -13.85 -6.64
C LEU A 256 -6.03 -13.95 -5.67
#